data_AF-A0A519BQ79-F1
#
_entry.id   AF-A0A519BQ79-F1
#
_cell.length_a   1.000
_cell.length_b   1.000
_cell.length_c   1.000
_cell.angle_alpha   90.00
_cell.angle_beta   90.00
_cell.angle_gamma   90.00
#
_symmetry.space_group_name_H-M   'P 1'
#
loop_
_entity.id
_entity.type
_entity.pdbx_description
1 polymer ?
#
loop_
_entity_poly.entity_id
_entity_poly.type
_entity_poly.pdbx_seq_one_letter_code
_entity_poly.pdbx_strand_id
1 'polypeptide(L)'
;MKLGAMLIRIPRKVKAGQIFKVMSITKHPMDTGLVKNPKTGKIIPMWIINKVDIYYDKKLVTTCDYGIAISANPFLAFYLRADKKAPLEFVAYDTHHNVYKKTVMVNVV
;
A
#
# COMPACT_ATOMS: atom_id res chain seq x y z
N MET A 1 -4.71 -3.03 14.85
CA MET A 1 -5.17 -2.84 13.45
C MET A 1 -5.47 -4.20 12.85
N LYS A 2 -6.58 -4.31 12.09
CA LYS A 2 -6.95 -5.55 11.37
C LYS A 2 -5.96 -5.81 10.22
N LEU A 3 -5.84 -7.06 9.80
CA LEU A 3 -5.05 -7.44 8.61
C LEU A 3 -5.53 -6.63 7.40
N GLY A 4 -4.60 -6.18 6.55
CA GLY A 4 -4.90 -5.38 5.37
C GLY A 4 -5.25 -3.92 5.64
N ALA A 5 -5.33 -3.51 6.92
CA ALA A 5 -5.57 -2.12 7.25
C ALA A 5 -4.39 -1.24 6.81
N MET A 6 -4.67 -0.20 6.04
CA MET A 6 -3.67 0.75 5.55
C MET A 6 -3.76 2.07 6.32
N LEU A 7 -2.59 2.57 6.75
CA LEU A 7 -2.40 3.94 7.21
C LEU A 7 -1.79 4.73 6.06
N ILE A 8 -2.48 5.79 5.63
CA ILE A 8 -1.99 6.69 4.58
C ILE A 8 -1.80 8.07 5.19
N ARG A 9 -0.61 8.64 4.97
CA ARG A 9 -0.23 9.97 5.42
C ARG A 9 0.08 10.86 4.22
N ILE A 10 -0.67 11.95 4.15
CA ILE A 10 -0.53 13.04 3.19
C ILE A 10 -0.63 14.38 3.93
N PRO A 11 -0.14 15.49 3.35
CA PRO A 11 -0.38 16.83 3.89
C PRO A 11 -1.89 17.13 3.99
N ARG A 12 -2.28 17.91 5.00
CA ARG A 12 -3.70 18.30 5.20
C ARG A 12 -4.26 19.16 4.07
N LYS A 13 -3.40 19.96 3.45
CA LYS A 13 -3.70 20.88 2.34
C LYS A 13 -2.55 20.79 1.33
N VAL A 14 -2.89 20.79 0.05
CA VAL A 14 -1.95 20.76 -1.08
C VAL A 14 -2.32 21.89 -2.03
N LYS A 15 -1.36 22.65 -2.56
CA LYS A 15 -1.67 23.67 -3.58
C LYS A 15 -1.86 23.00 -4.94
N ALA A 16 -2.69 23.58 -5.81
CA ALA A 16 -2.84 23.06 -7.18
C ALA A 16 -1.48 23.00 -7.90
N GLY A 17 -1.18 21.85 -8.51
CA GLY A 17 0.10 21.60 -9.19
C GLY A 17 1.28 21.29 -8.26
N GLN A 18 1.09 21.28 -6.94
CA GLN A 18 2.15 20.98 -5.98
C GLN A 18 2.48 19.48 -5.98
N ILE A 19 3.79 19.18 -5.96
CA ILE A 19 4.32 17.85 -5.71
C ILE A 19 4.43 17.65 -4.19
N PHE A 20 3.87 16.56 -3.67
CA PHE A 20 3.93 16.24 -2.24
C PHE A 20 4.21 14.76 -2.01
N LYS A 21 4.76 14.46 -0.83
CA LYS A 21 5.08 13.09 -0.41
C LYS A 21 3.82 12.40 0.10
N VAL A 22 3.54 11.23 -0.45
CA VAL A 22 2.55 10.28 0.04
C VAL A 22 3.30 9.14 0.74
N MET A 23 2.83 8.76 1.92
CA MET A 23 3.37 7.63 2.67
C MET A 23 2.25 6.68 3.05
N SER A 24 2.51 5.38 2.92
CA SER A 24 1.55 4.34 3.30
C SER A 24 2.24 3.22 4.06
N ILE A 25 1.53 2.66 5.04
CA ILE A 25 1.90 1.43 5.75
C ILE A 25 0.69 0.51 5.70
N THR A 26 0.88 -0.72 5.20
CA THR A 26 -0.18 -1.73 5.16
C THR A 26 0.09 -2.80 6.20
N LYS A 27 -0.87 -3.10 7.08
CA LYS A 27 -0.71 -4.16 8.08
C LYS A 27 -0.76 -5.54 7.41
N HIS A 28 0.39 -6.15 7.19
CA HIS A 28 0.50 -7.46 6.53
C HIS A 28 1.76 -8.21 7.00
N PRO A 29 1.72 -9.55 7.21
CA PRO A 29 2.87 -10.31 7.70
C PRO A 29 4.00 -10.41 6.67
N MET A 30 3.67 -10.47 5.37
CA MET A 30 4.66 -10.67 4.29
C MET A 30 5.47 -11.96 4.47
N ASP A 31 4.78 -13.07 4.73
CA ASP A 31 5.42 -14.38 4.87
C ASP A 31 5.99 -14.82 3.51
N THR A 32 7.30 -15.02 3.43
CA THR A 32 8.01 -15.20 2.15
C THR A 32 7.93 -16.61 1.58
N GLY A 33 7.44 -17.59 2.35
CA GLY A 33 7.54 -19.01 1.98
C GLY A 33 8.90 -19.65 2.29
N LEU A 34 9.88 -18.89 2.77
CA LEU A 34 11.26 -19.36 2.99
C LEU A 34 11.57 -19.67 4.47
N VAL A 35 10.76 -19.16 5.38
CA VAL A 35 10.99 -19.26 6.83
C VAL A 35 10.28 -20.50 7.39
N LYS A 36 10.98 -21.24 8.27
CA LYS A 36 10.38 -22.32 9.05
C LYS A 36 9.89 -21.81 10.39
N ASN A 37 8.74 -22.29 10.83
CA ASN A 37 8.24 -22.02 12.17
C ASN A 37 9.14 -22.72 13.20
N PRO A 38 9.73 -21.99 14.17
CA PRO A 38 10.71 -22.56 15.10
C PRO A 38 10.11 -23.57 16.07
N LYS A 39 8.80 -23.53 16.34
CA LYS A 39 8.12 -24.46 17.25
C LYS A 39 7.73 -25.76 16.58
N THR A 40 7.38 -25.71 15.29
CA THR A 40 6.83 -26.87 14.56
C THR A 40 7.78 -27.44 13.50
N GLY A 41 8.84 -26.71 13.14
CA GLY A 41 9.77 -27.07 12.07
C GLY A 41 9.21 -26.96 10.65
N LYS A 42 7.91 -26.66 10.50
CA LYS A 42 7.21 -26.59 9.19
C LYS A 42 7.50 -25.26 8.49
N ILE A 43 7.52 -25.29 7.16
CA ILE A 43 7.62 -24.07 6.33
C ILE A 43 6.35 -23.24 6.51
N ILE A 44 6.51 -21.94 6.72
CA ILE A 44 5.41 -20.98 6.71
C ILE A 44 5.07 -20.72 5.24
N PRO A 45 3.83 -21.01 4.78
CA PRO A 45 3.44 -20.80 3.38
C PRO A 45 3.60 -19.34 2.97
N MET A 46 3.86 -19.12 1.68
CA MET A 46 3.94 -17.77 1.14
C MET A 46 2.61 -17.04 1.30
N TRP A 47 2.69 -15.84 1.87
CA TRP A 47 1.59 -14.90 1.99
C TRP A 47 2.13 -13.48 1.96
N ILE A 48 2.24 -12.93 0.76
CA ILE A 48 2.70 -11.57 0.50
C ILE A 48 1.63 -10.77 -0.22
N ILE A 49 1.65 -9.45 -0.02
CA ILE A 49 1.08 -8.48 -0.96
C ILE A 49 2.02 -8.47 -2.17
N ASN A 50 1.51 -8.81 -3.35
CA ASN A 50 2.31 -8.90 -4.57
C ASN A 50 2.10 -7.70 -5.51
N LYS A 51 1.00 -6.97 -5.36
CA LYS A 51 0.67 -5.84 -6.22
C LYS A 51 -0.08 -4.76 -5.45
N VAL A 52 0.28 -3.50 -5.69
CA VAL A 52 -0.44 -2.33 -5.18
C VAL A 52 -0.73 -1.36 -6.32
N ASP A 53 -2.00 -1.16 -6.63
CA ASP A 53 -2.44 -0.15 -7.59
C ASP A 53 -2.84 1.13 -6.85
N ILE A 54 -2.39 2.27 -7.37
CA ILE A 54 -2.64 3.59 -6.80
C ILE A 54 -3.39 4.42 -7.81
N TYR A 55 -4.58 4.89 -7.43
CA TYR A 55 -5.44 5.71 -8.26
C TYR A 55 -5.61 7.10 -7.66
N TYR A 56 -5.54 8.12 -8.50
CA TYR A 56 -5.90 9.49 -8.14
C TYR A 56 -6.95 9.97 -9.13
N ASP A 57 -8.08 10.47 -8.62
CA ASP A 57 -9.22 10.86 -9.47
C ASP A 57 -9.68 9.72 -10.40
N LYS A 58 -9.70 8.48 -9.88
CA LYS A 58 -10.01 7.24 -10.62
C LYS A 58 -9.04 6.89 -11.76
N LYS A 59 -7.97 7.66 -11.96
CA LYS A 59 -6.92 7.35 -12.93
C LYS A 59 -5.79 6.60 -12.25
N LEU A 60 -5.34 5.51 -12.87
CA LEU A 60 -4.16 4.77 -12.39
C LEU A 60 -2.95 5.70 -12.48
N VAL A 61 -2.35 5.99 -11.33
CA VAL A 61 -1.11 6.78 -11.22
C VAL A 61 0.09 5.87 -11.38
N THR A 62 0.08 4.76 -10.64
CA THR A 62 1.17 3.79 -10.66
C THR A 62 0.70 2.44 -10.15
N THR A 63 1.43 1.41 -10.55
CA THR A 63 1.36 0.06 -10.02
C THR A 63 2.71 -0.26 -9.40
N CYS A 64 2.70 -0.83 -8.20
CA CYS A 64 3.89 -1.33 -7.53
C CYS A 64 3.80 -2.85 -7.41
N ASP A 65 4.71 -3.54 -8.10
CA ASP A 65 4.87 -4.99 -7.97
C ASP A 65 5.84 -5.29 -6.82
N TYR A 66 5.35 -6.02 -5.82
CA TYR A 66 6.10 -6.38 -4.62
C TYR A 66 6.62 -7.81 -4.74
N GLY A 67 7.89 -7.98 -4.39
CA GLY A 67 8.52 -9.30 -4.26
C GLY A 67 8.57 -9.77 -2.81
N ILE A 68 9.10 -10.98 -2.64
CA ILE A 68 9.34 -11.62 -1.34
C ILE A 68 10.35 -10.88 -0.45
N ALA A 69 11.11 -9.93 -1.00
CA ALA A 69 12.10 -9.15 -0.26
C ALA A 69 11.50 -7.93 0.46
N ILE A 70 10.19 -7.71 0.35
CA ILE A 70 9.51 -6.63 1.06
C ILE A 70 9.19 -7.06 2.49
N SER A 71 9.64 -6.26 3.46
CA SER A 71 9.45 -6.51 4.88
C SER A 71 7.99 -6.52 5.31
N ALA A 72 7.74 -7.19 6.45
CA ALA A 72 6.46 -7.14 7.15
C ALA A 72 6.00 -5.69 7.41
N ASN A 73 4.69 -5.49 7.31
CA ASN A 73 4.03 -4.19 7.32
C ASN A 73 4.60 -3.25 6.24
N PRO A 74 4.43 -3.59 4.94
CA PRO A 74 5.09 -2.89 3.85
C PRO A 74 4.85 -1.38 3.90
N PHE A 75 5.96 -0.64 3.85
CA PHE A 75 5.99 0.81 3.77
C PHE A 75 6.27 1.24 2.34
N LEU A 76 5.45 2.14 1.81
CA LEU A 76 5.63 2.74 0.50
C LEU A 76 5.57 4.26 0.62
N ALA A 77 6.57 4.92 0.05
CA ALA A 77 6.60 6.37 -0.08
C ALA A 77 6.90 6.77 -1.52
N PHE A 78 6.14 7.72 -2.03
CA PHE A 78 6.31 8.26 -3.38
C PHE A 78 5.84 9.71 -3.41
N TYR A 79 6.10 10.39 -4.52
CA TYR A 79 5.65 11.75 -4.75
C TYR A 79 4.48 11.75 -5.73
N LEU A 80 3.47 12.56 -5.43
CA LEU A 80 2.30 12.77 -6.27
C LEU A 80 2.14 14.26 -6.54
N ARG A 81 1.79 14.61 -7.78
CA ARG A 81 1.30 15.94 -8.13
C ARG A 81 -0.22 15.94 -8.10
N ALA A 82 -0.83 16.84 -7.34
CA ALA A 82 -2.28 16.99 -7.30
C ALA A 82 -2.72 18.33 -7.90
N ASP A 83 -3.68 18.26 -8.80
CA ASP A 83 -4.21 19.44 -9.49
C ASP A 83 -5.57 19.86 -8.94
N LYS A 84 -6.30 18.93 -8.31
CA LYS A 84 -7.64 19.18 -7.78
C LYS A 84 -7.98 18.33 -6.56
N LYS A 85 -9.04 18.70 -5.85
CA LYS A 85 -9.57 17.87 -4.77
C LYS A 85 -10.14 16.58 -5.36
N ALA A 86 -9.55 15.45 -5.03
CA ALA A 86 -9.97 14.15 -5.54
C ALA A 86 -9.56 13.01 -4.59
N PRO A 87 -10.24 11.84 -4.66
CA PRO A 87 -9.84 10.66 -3.91
C PRO A 87 -8.50 10.14 -4.43
N LEU A 88 -7.64 9.76 -3.48
CA LEU A 88 -6.45 8.95 -3.68
C LEU A 88 -6.75 7.57 -3.08
N GLU A 89 -6.86 6.56 -3.94
CA GLU A 89 -7.23 5.19 -3.61
C GLU A 89 -6.02 4.26 -3.78
N PHE A 90 -5.83 3.40 -2.80
CA PHE A 90 -4.85 2.31 -2.80
C PHE A 90 -5.61 1.00 -2.84
N VAL A 91 -5.19 0.10 -3.73
CA VAL A 91 -5.72 -1.25 -3.86
C VAL A 91 -4.55 -2.22 -3.81
N ALA A 92 -4.43 -2.97 -2.71
CA ALA A 92 -3.40 -3.98 -2.54
C ALA A 92 -3.99 -5.38 -2.73
N TYR A 93 -3.27 -6.22 -3.46
CA TYR A 93 -3.61 -7.61 -3.73
C TYR A 93 -2.60 -8.51 -3.06
N ASP A 94 -3.07 -9.60 -2.46
CA ASP A 94 -2.18 -10.64 -1.93
C ASP A 94 -2.24 -11.93 -2.73
N THR A 95 -1.25 -12.78 -2.47
CA THR A 95 -1.10 -14.13 -3.06
C THR A 95 -2.24 -15.10 -2.71
N HIS A 96 -3.12 -14.76 -1.76
CA HIS A 96 -4.29 -15.57 -1.38
C HIS A 96 -5.58 -15.01 -2.00
N HIS A 97 -5.47 -14.12 -2.99
CA HIS A 97 -6.57 -13.44 -3.68
C HIS A 97 -7.37 -12.46 -2.82
N ASN A 98 -6.88 -12.09 -1.63
CA ASN A 98 -7.50 -11.02 -0.87
C ASN A 98 -7.19 -9.66 -1.51
N VAL A 99 -8.15 -8.76 -1.39
CA VAL A 99 -8.04 -7.38 -1.88
C VAL A 99 -8.27 -6.43 -0.72
N TYR A 100 -7.30 -5.58 -0.47
CA TYR A 100 -7.35 -4.55 0.57
C TYR A 100 -7.44 -3.19 -0.08
N LYS A 101 -8.41 -2.37 0.35
CA LYS A 101 -8.65 -1.04 -0.22
C LYS A 101 -8.58 0.03 0.85
N LYS A 102 -8.01 1.18 0.49
CA LYS A 102 -8.06 2.37 1.32
C LYS A 102 -8.09 3.62 0.46
N THR A 103 -9.02 4.51 0.77
CA THR A 103 -9.16 5.80 0.11
C THR A 103 -8.94 6.93 1.11
N VAL A 104 -8.22 7.97 0.68
CA VAL A 104 -8.11 9.25 1.38
C VAL A 104 -8.42 10.39 0.43
N MET A 105 -8.96 11.48 0.95
CA MET A 105 -9.23 12.67 0.15
C MET A 105 -8.00 13.57 0.11
N VAL A 106 -7.50 13.86 -1.09
CA VAL A 106 -6.50 14.91 -1.28
C VAL A 106 -7.24 16.24 -1.34
N ASN A 107 -6.99 17.12 -0.37
CA ASN A 107 -7.60 18.44 -0.32
C ASN A 107 -6.67 19.44 -0.99
N VAL A 108 -7.02 19.82 -2.22
CA VAL A 108 -6.36 20.92 -2.92
C VAL A 108 -7.00 22.25 -2.53
N VAL A 109 -6.17 23.23 -2.18
CA VAL A 109 -6.56 24.60 -1.80
C VAL A 109 -5.91 25.65 -2.69
#